data_AF-A2DCF9-F1
#
_entry.id   AF-A2DCF9-F1
#
_cell.length_a   1.000
_cell.length_b   1.000
_cell.length_c   1.000
_cell.angle_alpha   90.00
_cell.angle_beta   90.00
_cell.angle_gamma   90.00
#
_symmetry.space_group_name_H-M   'P 1'
#
loop_
_entity.id
_entity.type
_entity.pdbx_description
1 polymer ?
#
loop_
_entity_poly.entity_id
_entity_poly.type
_entity_poly.pdbx_seq_one_letter_code
_entity_poly.pdbx_strand_id
1 'polypeptide(L)'
;MNSKVYTSRPEEADLFLVPIPLSGLNHKQFADLHFLLQEKHKKYYSRYNGCDHIFIHGIPPKNQTTAVTYQEIATLTPHFLTPNYVVMGDHMNTWRLAKNVILPLEPQTKYIKTNKTKKFQIAFDADTTNCTDYNKNLRDLIRREIQRNKHVVVAKTHKDMLKLIEQSYFSVVTPCEDDVAHNFYDAINSLSIPIVYSDRMRFPFEDELIDYSGIILHFPEQYPKEILNVLPQMKKHTGEMIKEIISARKLFQIHKENGGYAWALSWSLYMKFLAWLPIRRNRVLDDNLQNPLAYDAM
;
A
#
# COMPACT_ATOMS: atom_id res chain seq x y z
N MET A 1 -12.71 13.19 -22.19
CA MET A 1 -11.72 13.92 -21.37
C MET A 1 -10.37 13.84 -22.08
N ASN A 2 -9.91 14.93 -22.71
CA ASN A 2 -8.55 15.01 -23.27
C ASN A 2 -7.58 15.39 -22.14
N SER A 3 -7.22 14.43 -21.31
CA SER A 3 -6.15 14.60 -20.32
C SER A 3 -4.81 14.35 -21.01
N LYS A 4 -3.82 15.23 -20.80
CA LYS A 4 -2.44 15.06 -21.30
C LYS A 4 -1.72 13.84 -20.72
N VAL A 5 -2.32 13.15 -19.76
CA VAL A 5 -1.77 11.97 -19.07
C VAL A 5 -2.15 10.66 -19.77
N TYR A 6 -3.21 10.66 -20.60
CA TYR A 6 -3.67 9.46 -21.29
C TYR A 6 -3.52 9.61 -22.79
N THR A 7 -3.00 8.58 -23.46
CA THR A 7 -2.93 8.49 -24.91
C THR A 7 -3.55 7.19 -25.39
N SER A 8 -4.23 7.22 -26.53
CA SER A 8 -4.68 6.02 -27.25
C SER A 8 -3.62 5.50 -28.22
N ARG A 9 -2.52 6.23 -28.40
CA ARG A 9 -1.39 5.83 -29.26
C ARG A 9 -0.35 5.08 -28.42
N PRO A 10 -0.21 3.75 -28.57
CA PRO A 10 0.65 2.94 -27.70
C PRO A 10 2.14 3.28 -27.84
N GLU A 11 2.57 3.80 -28.99
CA GLU A 11 3.96 4.22 -29.22
C GLU A 11 4.37 5.45 -28.39
N GLU A 12 3.39 6.25 -27.97
CA GLU A 12 3.61 7.45 -27.16
C GLU A 12 3.41 7.18 -25.67
N ALA A 13 3.03 5.96 -25.30
CA ALA A 13 2.79 5.60 -23.92
C ALA A 13 4.12 5.26 -23.22
N ASP A 14 4.30 5.87 -22.05
CA ASP A 14 5.35 5.50 -21.09
C ASP A 14 4.94 4.30 -20.22
N LEU A 15 3.62 4.17 -19.95
CA LEU A 15 3.03 3.13 -19.12
C LEU A 15 1.73 2.61 -19.76
N PHE A 16 1.46 1.32 -19.58
CA PHE A 16 0.25 0.64 -20.05
C PHE A 16 -0.63 0.24 -18.88
N LEU A 17 -1.83 0.81 -18.78
CA LEU A 17 -2.84 0.33 -17.85
C LEU A 17 -3.57 -0.86 -18.47
N VAL A 18 -3.62 -1.99 -17.74
CA VAL A 18 -4.47 -3.13 -18.06
C VAL A 18 -5.76 -2.98 -17.23
N PRO A 19 -6.88 -2.52 -17.82
CA PRO A 19 -8.09 -2.16 -17.09
C PRO A 19 -8.93 -3.39 -16.73
N ILE A 20 -8.29 -4.51 -16.42
CA ILE A 20 -8.94 -5.77 -16.04
C ILE A 20 -8.70 -5.97 -14.54
N PRO A 21 -9.75 -5.97 -13.70
CA PRO A 21 -9.61 -6.25 -12.28
C PRO A 21 -9.24 -7.73 -12.10
N LEU A 22 -7.96 -7.98 -11.85
CA LEU A 22 -7.41 -9.33 -11.66
C LEU A 22 -8.08 -10.09 -10.52
N SER A 23 -8.63 -9.38 -9.54
CA SER A 23 -9.40 -9.91 -8.43
C SER A 23 -10.67 -10.66 -8.85
N GLY A 24 -11.23 -10.35 -10.02
CA GLY A 24 -12.41 -11.02 -10.57
C GLY A 24 -12.10 -12.22 -11.46
N LEU A 25 -10.82 -12.53 -11.66
CA LEU A 25 -10.39 -13.65 -12.50
C LEU A 25 -10.13 -14.90 -11.65
N ASN A 26 -10.34 -16.07 -12.24
CA ASN A 26 -9.78 -17.33 -11.76
C ASN A 26 -8.42 -17.62 -12.43
N HIS A 27 -7.68 -18.62 -11.94
CA HIS A 27 -6.34 -18.95 -12.47
C HIS A 27 -6.32 -19.21 -13.98
N LYS A 28 -7.34 -19.87 -14.52
CA LYS A 28 -7.43 -20.11 -15.97
C LYS A 28 -7.59 -18.80 -16.74
N GLN A 29 -8.49 -17.94 -16.31
CA GLN A 29 -8.71 -16.63 -16.94
C GLN A 29 -7.47 -15.74 -16.85
N PHE A 30 -6.69 -15.83 -15.77
CA PHE A 30 -5.43 -15.12 -15.65
C PHE A 30 -4.35 -15.67 -16.57
N ALA A 31 -4.23 -17.00 -16.68
CA ALA A 31 -3.33 -17.64 -17.64
C ALA A 31 -3.69 -17.27 -19.09
N ASP A 32 -4.98 -17.28 -19.43
CA ASP A 32 -5.48 -16.86 -20.75
C ASP A 32 -5.16 -15.38 -21.03
N LEU A 33 -5.32 -14.50 -20.05
CA LEU A 33 -4.95 -13.09 -20.16
C LEU A 33 -3.44 -12.93 -20.39
N HIS A 34 -2.63 -13.61 -19.59
CA HIS A 34 -1.17 -13.57 -19.71
C HIS A 34 -0.72 -14.06 -21.09
N PHE A 35 -1.30 -15.15 -21.58
CA PHE A 35 -1.06 -15.67 -22.93
C PHE A 35 -1.47 -14.65 -24.01
N LEU A 36 -2.65 -14.04 -23.90
CA LEU A 36 -3.11 -13.01 -24.85
C LEU A 36 -2.15 -11.81 -24.91
N LEU A 37 -1.64 -11.37 -23.76
CA LEU A 37 -0.66 -10.28 -23.69
C LEU A 37 0.67 -10.67 -24.36
N GLN A 38 1.15 -11.90 -24.12
CA GLN A 38 2.39 -12.40 -24.69
C GLN A 38 2.32 -12.69 -26.19
N GLU A 39 1.16 -13.13 -26.70
CA GLU A 39 1.01 -13.52 -28.11
C GLU A 39 0.45 -12.39 -28.98
N LYS A 40 -0.67 -11.78 -28.59
CA LYS A 40 -1.35 -10.76 -29.43
C LYS A 40 -0.79 -9.37 -29.25
N HIS A 41 -0.30 -9.05 -28.06
CA HIS A 41 0.26 -7.75 -27.74
C HIS A 41 1.77 -7.80 -27.48
N LYS A 42 2.44 -8.85 -27.97
CA LYS A 42 3.87 -9.13 -27.77
C LYS A 42 4.74 -7.89 -27.90
N LYS A 43 4.58 -7.13 -29.00
CA LYS A 43 5.38 -5.91 -29.27
C LYS A 43 5.39 -4.93 -28.10
N TYR A 44 4.25 -4.73 -27.44
CA TYR A 44 4.12 -3.78 -26.35
C TYR A 44 4.39 -4.44 -25.00
N TYR A 45 3.88 -5.65 -24.77
CA TYR A 45 4.10 -6.36 -23.51
C TYR A 45 5.58 -6.74 -23.31
N SER A 46 6.30 -7.11 -24.37
CA SER A 46 7.73 -7.44 -24.28
C SER A 46 8.64 -6.23 -24.30
N ARG A 47 8.13 -5.01 -24.54
CA ARG A 47 8.93 -3.78 -24.71
C ARG A 47 9.87 -3.54 -23.53
N TYR A 48 9.47 -3.96 -22.33
CA TYR A 48 10.31 -4.02 -21.13
C TYR A 48 9.98 -5.22 -20.24
N ASN A 49 9.75 -6.40 -20.85
CA ASN A 49 9.30 -7.60 -20.14
C ASN A 49 8.07 -7.37 -19.24
N GLY A 50 7.18 -6.47 -19.64
CA GLY A 50 5.96 -6.10 -18.91
C GLY A 50 6.15 -5.16 -17.72
N CYS A 51 7.37 -4.63 -17.47
CA CYS A 51 7.61 -3.70 -16.35
C CYS A 51 6.77 -2.42 -16.44
N ASP A 52 6.49 -1.98 -17.66
CA ASP A 52 5.69 -0.78 -17.97
C ASP A 52 4.18 -1.03 -17.89
N HIS A 53 3.75 -2.24 -17.53
CA HIS A 53 2.34 -2.59 -17.40
C HIS A 53 1.86 -2.48 -15.97
N ILE A 54 0.67 -1.92 -15.80
CA ILE A 54 0.00 -1.72 -14.53
C ILE A 54 -1.29 -2.54 -14.54
N PHE A 55 -1.39 -3.48 -13.60
CA PHE A 55 -2.57 -4.29 -13.38
C PHE A 55 -3.35 -3.80 -12.17
N ILE A 56 -4.67 -3.89 -12.24
CA ILE A 56 -5.55 -3.55 -11.13
C ILE A 56 -5.96 -4.84 -10.42
N HIS A 57 -5.73 -4.93 -9.13
CA HIS A 57 -6.18 -6.05 -8.30
C HIS A 57 -7.04 -5.48 -7.18
N GLY A 58 -8.36 -5.41 -7.37
CA GLY A 58 -9.27 -4.64 -6.53
C GLY A 58 -9.63 -5.25 -5.17
N ILE A 59 -9.19 -6.48 -4.91
CA ILE A 59 -9.28 -7.11 -3.59
C ILE A 59 -7.88 -7.56 -3.16
N PRO A 60 -7.61 -7.73 -1.87
CA PRO A 60 -6.35 -8.30 -1.39
C PRO A 60 -6.14 -9.70 -1.99
N PRO A 61 -4.93 -10.04 -2.48
CA PRO A 61 -4.65 -11.37 -2.98
C PRO A 61 -4.93 -12.41 -1.90
N LYS A 62 -5.57 -13.53 -2.25
CA LYS A 62 -5.81 -14.64 -1.31
C LYS A 62 -5.39 -15.93 -2.01
N ASN A 63 -4.59 -16.75 -1.33
CA ASN A 63 -3.95 -17.95 -1.90
C ASN A 63 -4.92 -18.98 -2.51
N GLN A 64 -6.24 -18.84 -2.35
CA GLN A 64 -7.24 -19.82 -2.81
C GLN A 64 -8.45 -19.24 -3.54
N THR A 65 -8.61 -17.91 -3.62
CA THR A 65 -9.84 -17.31 -4.20
C THR A 65 -9.58 -16.30 -5.30
N THR A 66 -8.36 -15.79 -5.44
CA THR A 66 -7.99 -14.86 -6.51
C THR A 66 -7.14 -15.53 -7.56
N ALA A 67 -7.31 -15.14 -8.83
CA ALA A 67 -6.45 -15.50 -9.95
C ALA A 67 -4.95 -15.32 -9.71
N VAL A 68 -4.62 -14.34 -8.87
CA VAL A 68 -3.26 -13.94 -8.54
C VAL A 68 -3.08 -14.05 -7.03
N THR A 69 -2.12 -14.88 -6.64
CA THR A 69 -1.68 -15.12 -5.27
C THR A 69 -0.64 -14.07 -4.85
N TYR A 70 -0.33 -14.01 -3.55
CA TYR A 70 0.77 -13.19 -3.05
C TYR A 70 2.11 -13.55 -3.71
N GLN A 71 2.33 -14.85 -3.98
CA GLN A 71 3.54 -15.33 -4.65
C GLN A 71 3.62 -14.88 -6.10
N GLU A 72 2.50 -14.87 -6.82
CA GLU A 72 2.46 -14.39 -8.21
C GLU A 72 2.73 -12.88 -8.27
N ILE A 73 2.13 -12.09 -7.36
CA ILE A 73 2.47 -10.67 -7.22
C ILE A 73 3.96 -10.46 -6.87
N ALA A 74 4.53 -11.35 -6.06
CA ALA A 74 5.96 -11.29 -5.73
C ALA A 74 6.86 -11.55 -6.95
N THR A 75 6.43 -12.39 -7.88
CA THR A 75 7.29 -12.99 -8.90
C THR A 75 7.15 -12.33 -10.25
N LEU A 76 5.96 -11.80 -10.55
CA LEU A 76 5.68 -11.19 -11.84
C LEU A 76 6.39 -9.84 -12.00
N THR A 77 6.65 -9.52 -13.25
CA THR A 77 7.39 -8.31 -13.64
C THR A 77 6.57 -7.01 -13.55
N PRO A 78 5.29 -6.99 -13.97
CA PRO A 78 4.44 -5.79 -13.97
C PRO A 78 4.17 -5.17 -12.60
N HIS A 79 3.63 -3.95 -12.62
CA HIS A 79 3.11 -3.28 -11.43
C HIS A 79 1.71 -3.77 -11.09
N PHE A 80 1.44 -3.96 -9.79
CA PHE A 80 0.10 -4.27 -9.30
C PHE A 80 -0.40 -3.13 -8.42
N LEU A 81 -1.56 -2.59 -8.78
CA LEU A 81 -2.35 -1.71 -7.95
C LEU A 81 -3.21 -2.57 -7.03
N THR A 82 -2.88 -2.59 -5.74
CA THR A 82 -3.58 -3.44 -4.75
C THR A 82 -4.21 -2.56 -3.67
N PRO A 83 -5.39 -2.92 -3.13
CA PRO A 83 -6.04 -2.14 -2.08
C PRO A 83 -5.37 -2.32 -0.73
N ASN A 84 -4.55 -3.37 -0.53
CA ASN A 84 -4.00 -3.68 0.77
C ASN A 84 -2.48 -3.67 0.78
N TYR A 85 -1.94 -3.42 1.97
CA TYR A 85 -0.55 -3.62 2.29
C TYR A 85 -0.19 -5.08 1.95
N VAL A 86 0.75 -5.27 1.04
CA VAL A 86 1.16 -6.61 0.59
C VAL A 86 1.82 -7.31 1.78
N VAL A 87 1.08 -8.21 2.42
CA VAL A 87 1.56 -9.05 3.52
C VAL A 87 1.82 -10.45 2.97
N MET A 88 3.09 -10.86 2.97
CA MET A 88 3.62 -12.17 3.45
C MET A 88 4.72 -12.80 2.59
N GLY A 89 5.74 -13.29 3.30
CA GLY A 89 6.74 -14.27 2.87
C GLY A 89 8.10 -13.98 3.48
N ASP A 90 8.75 -14.96 4.14
CA ASP A 90 10.11 -14.85 4.69
C ASP A 90 11.20 -14.62 3.61
N HIS A 91 10.78 -14.57 2.33
CA HIS A 91 11.64 -14.47 1.16
C HIS A 91 11.22 -13.36 0.18
N MET A 92 10.33 -12.44 0.57
CA MET A 92 10.00 -11.32 -0.31
C MET A 92 11.14 -10.30 -0.33
N ASN A 93 11.92 -10.36 -1.41
CA ASN A 93 13.00 -9.41 -1.64
C ASN A 93 12.45 -8.00 -1.82
N THR A 94 12.99 -7.02 -1.09
CA THR A 94 12.50 -5.64 -1.00
C THR A 94 12.28 -4.99 -2.37
N TRP A 95 13.08 -5.37 -3.37
CA TRP A 95 12.95 -4.89 -4.75
C TRP A 95 11.72 -5.42 -5.50
N ARG A 96 11.19 -6.59 -5.15
CA ARG A 96 9.96 -7.15 -5.74
C ARG A 96 8.72 -6.46 -5.19
N LEU A 97 8.77 -6.05 -3.92
CA LEU A 97 7.71 -5.30 -3.25
C LEU A 97 7.59 -3.85 -3.74
N ALA A 98 8.68 -3.22 -4.16
CA ALA A 98 8.67 -1.87 -4.75
C ALA A 98 7.75 -1.75 -5.98
N LYS A 99 7.44 -2.88 -6.64
CA LYS A 99 6.56 -2.96 -7.81
C LYS A 99 5.07 -2.84 -7.47
N ASN A 100 4.70 -3.14 -6.22
CA ASN A 100 3.32 -3.03 -5.77
C ASN A 100 3.06 -1.59 -5.35
N VAL A 101 2.05 -0.99 -5.97
CA VAL A 101 1.59 0.34 -5.58
C VAL A 101 0.29 0.15 -4.84
N ILE A 102 0.30 0.61 -3.60
CA ILE A 102 -0.87 0.52 -2.73
C ILE A 102 -1.78 1.66 -3.12
N LEU A 103 -3.00 1.31 -3.48
CA LEU A 103 -4.01 2.29 -3.83
C LEU A 103 -4.41 3.07 -2.57
N PRO A 104 -4.41 4.41 -2.61
CA PRO A 104 -5.15 5.14 -1.62
C PRO A 104 -6.63 4.74 -1.67
N LEU A 105 -7.18 4.37 -0.51
CA LEU A 105 -8.58 3.95 -0.41
C LEU A 105 -9.43 5.11 0.07
N GLU A 106 -10.70 5.10 -0.31
CA GLU A 106 -11.66 6.05 0.24
C GLU A 106 -11.88 5.74 1.73
N PRO A 107 -11.57 6.69 2.64
CA PRO A 107 -11.79 6.50 4.07
C PRO A 107 -13.29 6.40 4.38
N GLN A 108 -13.64 5.57 5.35
CA GLN A 108 -15.01 5.41 5.87
C GLN A 108 -15.32 6.35 7.04
N THR A 109 -14.28 6.87 7.69
CA THR A 109 -14.37 7.88 8.74
C THR A 109 -14.73 9.27 8.20
N LYS A 110 -15.21 10.14 9.08
CA LYS A 110 -15.42 11.56 8.74
C LYS A 110 -14.11 12.30 8.53
N TYR A 111 -14.12 13.21 7.57
CA TYR A 111 -13.03 14.17 7.38
C TYR A 111 -12.95 15.15 8.55
N ILE A 112 -11.94 15.01 9.41
CA ILE A 112 -11.74 15.87 10.59
C ILE A 112 -10.78 17.02 10.24
N LYS A 113 -11.24 18.26 10.38
CA LYS A 113 -10.43 19.46 10.11
C LYS A 113 -9.47 19.82 11.25
N THR A 114 -9.78 19.42 12.48
CA THR A 114 -9.02 19.82 13.67
C THR A 114 -9.01 18.71 14.73
N ASN A 115 -7.91 18.56 15.46
CA ASN A 115 -7.73 17.59 16.52
C ASN A 115 -8.20 18.07 17.92
N LYS A 116 -8.78 19.27 18.02
CA LYS A 116 -9.14 19.89 19.32
C LYS A 116 -10.05 19.05 20.22
N THR A 117 -10.89 18.21 19.62
CA THR A 117 -11.86 17.37 20.34
C THR A 117 -11.36 15.96 20.62
N LYS A 118 -10.13 15.62 20.19
CA LYS A 118 -9.59 14.27 20.35
C LYS A 118 -9.15 14.00 21.78
N LYS A 119 -9.44 12.78 22.23
CA LYS A 119 -9.01 12.24 23.53
C LYS A 119 -7.65 11.59 23.38
N PHE A 120 -6.80 11.79 24.39
CA PHE A 120 -5.48 11.16 24.46
C PHE A 120 -5.62 9.68 24.85
N GLN A 121 -6.00 8.88 23.85
CA GLN A 121 -6.29 7.46 23.95
C GLN A 121 -5.96 6.77 22.62
N ILE A 122 -5.89 5.44 22.65
CA ILE A 122 -5.63 4.54 21.55
C ILE A 122 -6.94 3.82 21.20
N ALA A 123 -7.44 4.01 19.98
CA ALA A 123 -8.50 3.18 19.41
C ALA A 123 -7.93 1.85 18.90
N PHE A 124 -8.52 0.74 19.30
CA PHE A 124 -8.13 -0.60 18.85
C PHE A 124 -9.34 -1.36 18.33
N ASP A 125 -9.22 -1.89 17.12
CA ASP A 125 -10.17 -2.84 16.55
C ASP A 125 -9.74 -4.27 16.90
N ALA A 126 -10.61 -4.96 17.63
CA ALA A 126 -10.39 -6.35 18.03
C ALA A 126 -11.17 -7.34 17.17
N ASP A 127 -11.84 -6.90 16.09
CA ASP A 127 -12.50 -7.80 15.16
C ASP A 127 -11.48 -8.67 14.43
N THR A 128 -11.81 -9.94 14.27
CA THR A 128 -10.97 -10.97 13.64
C THR A 128 -11.73 -11.78 12.60
N THR A 129 -12.96 -11.37 12.25
CA THR A 129 -13.91 -12.18 11.46
C THR A 129 -13.35 -12.62 10.10
N ASN A 130 -12.52 -11.79 9.45
CA ASN A 130 -11.96 -12.07 8.13
C ASN A 130 -10.43 -12.24 8.13
N CYS A 131 -9.81 -12.42 9.29
CA CYS A 131 -8.36 -12.55 9.36
C CYS A 131 -7.88 -14.01 9.19
N THR A 132 -6.70 -14.21 8.60
CA THR A 132 -5.98 -15.50 8.67
C THR A 132 -5.61 -15.85 10.10
N ASP A 133 -5.40 -17.13 10.39
CA ASP A 133 -5.09 -17.59 11.76
C ASP A 133 -3.83 -16.92 12.33
N TYR A 134 -2.83 -16.63 11.48
CA TYR A 134 -1.67 -15.84 11.89
C TYR A 134 -2.07 -14.44 12.37
N ASN A 135 -2.82 -13.69 11.56
CA ASN A 135 -3.26 -12.33 11.88
C ASN A 135 -4.23 -12.30 13.08
N LYS A 136 -5.08 -13.33 13.24
CA LYS A 136 -5.93 -13.50 14.42
C LYS A 136 -5.08 -13.62 15.68
N ASN A 137 -4.10 -14.52 15.68
CA ASN A 137 -3.21 -14.73 16.82
C ASN A 137 -2.42 -13.46 17.18
N LEU A 138 -1.95 -12.71 16.18
CA LEU A 138 -1.27 -11.43 16.38
C LEU A 138 -2.21 -10.38 16.99
N ARG A 139 -3.42 -10.20 16.44
CA ARG A 139 -4.42 -9.27 17.00
C ARG A 139 -4.80 -9.64 18.43
N ASP A 140 -4.98 -10.92 18.74
CA ASP A 140 -5.27 -11.40 20.10
C ASP A 140 -4.10 -11.19 21.06
N LEU A 141 -2.86 -11.36 20.59
CA LEU A 141 -1.66 -11.03 21.37
C LEU A 141 -1.64 -9.53 21.70
N ILE A 142 -1.77 -8.66 20.69
CA ILE A 142 -1.80 -7.21 20.87
C ILE A 142 -2.91 -6.82 21.85
N ARG A 143 -4.13 -7.31 21.61
CA ARG A 143 -5.28 -7.08 22.47
C ARG A 143 -4.97 -7.42 23.92
N ARG A 144 -4.46 -8.62 24.20
CA ARG A 144 -4.15 -9.08 25.56
C ARG A 144 -3.20 -8.14 26.29
N GLU A 145 -2.23 -7.61 25.56
CA GLU A 145 -1.17 -6.78 26.14
C GLU A 145 -1.57 -5.32 26.32
N ILE A 146 -2.34 -4.74 25.39
CA ILE A 146 -2.68 -3.31 25.46
C ILE A 146 -4.02 -3.05 26.17
N GLN A 147 -4.98 -4.00 26.16
CA GLN A 147 -6.35 -3.76 26.66
C GLN A 147 -6.44 -3.39 28.14
N ARG A 148 -5.42 -3.72 28.95
CA ARG A 148 -5.38 -3.39 30.38
C ARG A 148 -5.00 -1.93 30.64
N ASN A 149 -4.53 -1.21 29.64
CA ASN A 149 -4.15 0.18 29.79
C ASN A 149 -5.39 1.09 29.74
N LYS A 150 -5.53 2.00 30.72
CA LYS A 150 -6.63 2.97 30.81
C LYS A 150 -6.78 3.91 29.61
N HIS A 151 -5.73 4.04 28.81
CA HIS A 151 -5.72 4.84 27.59
C HIS A 151 -6.10 4.05 26.35
N VAL A 152 -6.44 2.76 26.46
CA VAL A 152 -6.85 1.94 25.32
C VAL A 152 -8.36 1.74 25.36
N VAL A 153 -9.01 1.99 24.22
CA VAL A 153 -10.44 1.75 24.02
C VAL A 153 -10.62 0.74 22.89
N VAL A 154 -11.27 -0.37 23.22
CA VAL A 154 -11.47 -1.49 22.28
C VAL A 154 -12.86 -1.40 21.67
N ALA A 155 -12.91 -1.36 20.34
CA ALA A 155 -14.15 -1.42 19.59
C ALA A 155 -14.76 -2.83 19.66
N LYS A 156 -16.09 -2.91 19.74
CA LYS A 156 -16.82 -4.18 19.64
C LYS A 156 -17.37 -4.43 18.24
N THR A 157 -17.51 -3.37 17.45
CA THR A 157 -18.05 -3.41 16.10
C THR A 157 -17.24 -2.46 15.22
N HIS A 158 -17.25 -2.71 13.90
CA HIS A 158 -16.62 -1.82 12.93
C HIS A 158 -17.12 -0.37 13.02
N LYS A 159 -18.44 -0.17 13.18
CA LYS A 159 -19.03 1.17 13.32
C LYS A 159 -18.54 1.89 14.57
N ASP A 160 -18.31 1.16 15.67
CA ASP A 160 -17.73 1.73 16.88
C ASP A 160 -16.26 2.06 16.67
N MET A 161 -15.52 1.22 15.93
CA MET A 161 -14.13 1.51 15.58
C MET A 161 -14.00 2.84 14.84
N LEU A 162 -14.77 3.07 13.78
CA LEU A 162 -14.73 4.33 13.03
C LEU A 162 -14.94 5.55 13.95
N LYS A 163 -15.92 5.49 14.86
CA LYS A 163 -16.16 6.55 15.84
C LYS A 163 -14.99 6.72 16.82
N LEU A 164 -14.37 5.62 17.26
CA LEU A 164 -13.24 5.65 18.16
C LEU A 164 -12.01 6.25 17.47
N ILE A 165 -11.74 5.93 16.20
CA ILE A 165 -10.68 6.56 15.40
C ILE A 165 -10.91 8.08 15.31
N GLU A 166 -12.14 8.50 15.00
CA GLU A 166 -12.52 9.92 14.93
C GLU A 166 -12.22 10.66 16.25
N GLN A 167 -12.47 10.01 17.40
CA GLN A 167 -12.33 10.61 18.73
C GLN A 167 -10.95 10.47 19.37
N SER A 168 -10.07 9.60 18.86
CA SER A 168 -8.81 9.26 19.52
C SER A 168 -7.62 9.94 18.83
N TYR A 169 -6.58 10.26 19.61
CA TYR A 169 -5.32 10.74 19.06
C TYR A 169 -4.53 9.64 18.35
N PHE A 170 -4.72 8.40 18.75
CA PHE A 170 -4.02 7.26 18.19
C PHE A 170 -5.01 6.17 17.82
N SER A 171 -4.66 5.40 16.79
CA SER A 171 -5.42 4.24 16.34
C SER A 171 -4.47 3.15 15.89
N VAL A 172 -4.71 1.95 16.35
CA VAL A 172 -3.91 0.79 15.99
C VAL A 172 -4.29 0.32 14.59
N VAL A 173 -3.27 0.14 13.76
CA VAL A 173 -3.35 -0.46 12.43
C VAL A 173 -2.60 -1.79 12.49
N THR A 174 -3.36 -2.88 12.39
CA THR A 174 -2.83 -4.24 12.47
C THR A 174 -3.22 -5.04 11.24
N PRO A 175 -2.37 -5.99 10.83
CA PRO A 175 -2.64 -6.82 9.68
C PRO A 175 -3.92 -7.65 9.86
N CYS A 176 -4.78 -7.60 8.85
CA CYS A 176 -5.96 -8.41 8.61
C CYS A 176 -6.32 -8.23 7.13
N GLU A 177 -6.69 -9.31 6.46
CA GLU A 177 -6.64 -9.45 5.01
C GLU A 177 -7.39 -8.35 4.27
N ASP A 178 -8.47 -7.81 4.81
CA ASP A 178 -9.33 -6.84 4.11
C ASP A 178 -9.31 -5.41 4.71
N ASP A 179 -8.69 -5.20 5.89
CA ASP A 179 -8.94 -3.99 6.69
C ASP A 179 -7.73 -3.09 6.96
N VAL A 180 -6.49 -3.56 6.75
CA VAL A 180 -5.28 -2.79 7.17
C VAL A 180 -5.19 -1.44 6.47
N ALA A 181 -5.37 -1.44 5.15
CA ALA A 181 -5.39 -0.23 4.34
C ALA A 181 -6.50 0.72 4.74
N HIS A 182 -7.74 0.22 4.86
CA HIS A 182 -8.87 1.03 5.29
C HIS A 182 -8.59 1.66 6.66
N ASN A 183 -8.15 0.88 7.65
CA ASN A 183 -7.82 1.37 8.99
C ASN A 183 -6.72 2.44 8.97
N PHE A 184 -5.72 2.28 8.09
CA PHE A 184 -4.68 3.29 7.90
C PHE A 184 -5.24 4.60 7.33
N TYR A 185 -5.98 4.53 6.22
CA TYR A 185 -6.55 5.73 5.59
C TYR A 185 -7.60 6.39 6.48
N ASP A 186 -8.35 5.62 7.26
CA ASP A 186 -9.29 6.12 8.26
C ASP A 186 -8.59 6.88 9.37
N ALA A 187 -7.46 6.37 9.85
CA ALA A 187 -6.63 7.07 10.82
C ALA A 187 -6.16 8.42 10.28
N ILE A 188 -5.56 8.43 9.08
CA ILE A 188 -5.07 9.66 8.44
C ILE A 188 -6.21 10.66 8.19
N ASN A 189 -7.34 10.19 7.65
CA ASN A 189 -8.51 11.02 7.36
C ASN A 189 -9.10 11.67 8.62
N SER A 190 -9.09 10.92 9.72
CA SER A 190 -9.55 11.37 11.03
C SER A 190 -8.54 12.18 11.82
N LEU A 191 -7.32 12.43 11.32
CA LEU A 191 -6.21 13.00 12.11
C LEU A 191 -5.88 12.16 13.37
N SER A 192 -5.99 10.84 13.28
CA SER A 192 -5.54 9.89 14.28
C SER A 192 -4.16 9.37 13.86
N ILE A 193 -3.19 9.40 14.78
CA ILE A 193 -1.83 8.91 14.53
C ILE A 193 -1.88 7.38 14.43
N PRO A 194 -1.53 6.78 13.27
CA PRO A 194 -1.49 5.34 13.11
C PRO A 194 -0.39 4.72 13.98
N ILE A 195 -0.75 3.73 14.80
CA ILE A 195 0.20 2.84 15.46
C ILE A 195 0.22 1.54 14.68
N VAL A 196 1.29 1.30 13.93
CA VAL A 196 1.41 0.18 13.00
C VAL A 196 2.18 -0.95 13.65
N TYR A 197 1.56 -2.13 13.75
CA TYR A 197 2.22 -3.37 14.15
C TYR A 197 2.40 -4.27 12.94
N SER A 198 3.49 -4.05 12.20
CA SER A 198 3.84 -4.97 11.12
C SER A 198 5.28 -4.82 10.66
N ASP A 199 6.07 -5.88 10.63
CA ASP A 199 7.45 -5.81 10.13
C ASP A 199 7.53 -5.70 8.60
N ARG A 200 6.39 -5.77 7.91
CA ARG A 200 6.30 -6.03 6.46
C ARG A 200 5.40 -5.05 5.73
N MET A 201 4.87 -4.04 6.41
CA MET A 201 3.98 -3.04 5.83
C MET A 201 4.78 -1.97 5.06
N ARG A 202 4.26 -1.57 3.90
CA ARG A 202 4.80 -0.50 3.06
C ARG A 202 3.76 0.56 2.87
N PHE A 203 4.09 1.83 2.81
CA PHE A 203 3.07 2.88 2.72
C PHE A 203 2.94 3.42 1.29
N PRO A 204 1.76 3.95 0.90
CA PRO A 204 1.64 4.64 -0.38
C PRO A 204 2.57 5.87 -0.39
N PHE A 205 3.34 6.06 -1.46
CA PHE A 205 4.25 7.21 -1.60
C PHE A 205 5.41 7.29 -0.57
N GLU A 206 5.67 6.18 0.15
CA GLU A 206 6.81 6.04 1.06
C GLU A 206 8.13 6.33 0.33
N ASP A 207 9.05 7.02 0.99
CA ASP A 207 10.37 7.42 0.47
C ASP A 207 10.36 8.40 -0.72
N GLU A 208 9.25 8.55 -1.46
CA GLU A 208 9.18 9.43 -2.64
C GLU A 208 8.52 10.78 -2.36
N LEU A 209 7.37 10.78 -1.66
CA LEU A 209 6.58 12.01 -1.44
C LEU A 209 6.19 12.21 0.03
N ILE A 210 6.17 11.15 0.84
CA ILE A 210 5.76 11.20 2.24
C ILE A 210 6.83 10.55 3.10
N ASP A 211 7.34 11.32 4.06
CA ASP A 211 8.12 10.80 5.18
C ASP A 211 7.18 10.28 6.27
N TYR A 212 7.06 8.96 6.35
CA TYR A 212 6.19 8.32 7.31
C TYR A 212 6.69 8.42 8.76
N SER A 213 7.99 8.64 8.98
CA SER A 213 8.58 8.70 10.33
C SER A 213 7.98 9.82 11.19
N GLY A 214 7.49 10.89 10.56
CA GLY A 214 6.80 11.99 11.23
C GLY A 214 5.31 11.79 11.48
N ILE A 215 4.68 10.74 10.92
CA ILE A 215 3.22 10.57 10.94
C ILE A 215 2.72 9.25 11.51
N ILE A 216 3.56 8.22 11.60
CA ILE A 216 3.21 6.92 12.19
C ILE A 216 4.08 6.58 13.39
N LEU A 217 3.57 5.69 14.23
CA LEU A 217 4.37 4.98 15.23
C LEU A 217 4.45 3.52 14.82
N HIS A 218 5.63 3.08 14.42
CA HIS A 218 5.86 1.74 13.90
C HIS A 218 6.51 0.87 14.97
N PHE A 219 5.87 -0.25 15.30
CA PHE A 219 6.38 -1.24 16.25
C PHE A 219 6.52 -2.62 15.61
N PRO A 220 7.52 -3.41 16.02
CA PRO A 220 7.60 -4.80 15.60
C PRO A 220 6.44 -5.63 16.13
N GLU A 221 6.04 -6.64 15.36
CA GLU A 221 4.92 -7.53 15.73
C GLU A 221 5.18 -8.30 17.04
N GLN A 222 6.46 -8.52 17.35
CA GLN A 222 6.92 -9.29 18.51
C GLN A 222 6.84 -8.53 19.84
N TYR A 223 6.73 -7.20 19.82
CA TYR A 223 6.85 -6.37 21.02
C TYR A 223 5.65 -5.42 21.26
N PRO A 224 4.41 -5.94 21.32
CA PRO A 224 3.20 -5.12 21.44
C PRO A 224 3.06 -4.32 22.74
N LYS A 225 3.90 -4.61 23.75
CA LYS A 225 3.92 -3.85 25.02
C LYS A 225 4.61 -2.51 24.90
N GLU A 226 5.52 -2.33 23.94
CA GLU A 226 6.38 -1.16 23.88
C GLU A 226 5.62 0.14 23.70
N ILE A 227 4.46 0.10 23.01
CA ILE A 227 3.60 1.26 22.84
C ILE A 227 3.21 1.89 24.19
N LEU A 228 3.03 1.08 25.23
CA LEU A 228 2.58 1.55 26.54
C LEU A 228 3.64 2.43 27.21
N ASN A 229 4.91 2.21 26.88
CA ASN A 229 6.04 2.98 27.39
C ASN A 229 6.30 4.25 26.57
N VAL A 230 5.99 4.19 25.27
CA VAL A 230 6.20 5.29 24.32
C VAL A 230 5.07 6.32 24.38
N LEU A 231 3.82 5.89 24.58
CA LEU A 231 2.64 6.75 24.54
C LEU A 231 2.75 8.01 25.43
N PRO A 232 3.19 7.93 26.71
CA PRO A 232 3.32 9.12 27.55
C PRO A 232 4.32 10.14 26.98
N GLN A 233 5.39 9.66 26.34
CA GLN A 233 6.45 10.48 25.76
C GLN A 233 5.98 11.16 24.47
N MET A 234 5.09 10.52 23.72
CA MET A 234 4.54 11.05 22.46
C MET A 234 3.59 12.22 22.66
N LYS A 235 3.06 12.43 23.88
CA LYS A 235 2.11 13.52 24.16
C LYS A 235 2.60 14.88 23.66
N LYS A 236 3.89 15.21 23.89
CA LYS A 236 4.49 16.47 23.45
C LYS A 236 4.67 16.59 21.93
N HIS A 237 4.80 15.46 21.22
CA HIS A 237 5.04 15.42 19.77
C HIS A 237 3.76 15.28 18.94
N THR A 238 2.63 14.94 19.56
CA THR A 238 1.34 14.80 18.85
C THR A 238 0.98 16.00 17.98
N GLY A 239 1.24 17.23 18.42
CA GLY A 239 0.94 18.42 17.64
C GLY A 239 1.73 18.51 16.33
N GLU A 240 2.99 18.09 16.34
CA GLU A 240 3.87 18.04 15.16
C GLU A 240 3.41 16.94 14.21
N MET A 241 3.20 15.72 14.73
CA MET A 241 2.73 14.60 13.93
C MET A 241 1.40 14.89 13.23
N ILE A 242 0.45 15.56 13.92
CA ILE A 242 -0.82 15.96 13.30
C ILE A 242 -0.62 16.97 12.16
N LYS A 243 0.35 17.89 12.27
CA LYS A 243 0.64 18.83 11.17
C LYS A 243 1.16 18.09 9.95
N GLU A 244 2.06 17.12 10.15
CA GLU A 244 2.58 16.28 9.09
C GLU A 244 1.47 15.42 8.46
N ILE A 245 0.58 14.83 9.28
CA ILE A 245 -0.61 14.11 8.79
C ILE A 245 -1.49 15.02 7.94
N ILE A 246 -1.73 16.28 8.35
CA ILE A 246 -2.51 17.24 7.56
C ILE A 246 -1.85 17.51 6.20
N SER A 247 -0.53 17.57 6.15
CA SER A 247 0.24 17.73 4.91
C SER A 247 0.10 16.50 4.00
N ALA A 248 0.43 15.33 4.54
CA ALA A 248 0.35 14.04 3.83
C ALA A 248 -1.07 13.74 3.33
N ARG A 249 -2.10 14.04 4.13
CA ARG A 249 -3.51 13.80 3.78
C ARG A 249 -3.96 14.50 2.50
N LYS A 250 -3.32 15.61 2.11
CA LYS A 250 -3.64 16.30 0.85
C LYS A 250 -3.37 15.42 -0.37
N LEU A 251 -2.41 14.51 -0.27
CA LEU A 251 -2.07 13.56 -1.35
C LEU A 251 -3.10 12.42 -1.46
N PHE A 252 -3.86 12.16 -0.40
CA PHE A 252 -4.91 11.14 -0.38
C PHE A 252 -6.31 11.67 -0.70
N GLN A 253 -6.51 12.99 -0.80
CA GLN A 253 -7.84 13.58 -1.02
C GLN A 253 -8.34 13.37 -2.45
N ILE A 254 -9.53 12.79 -2.57
CA ILE A 254 -10.25 12.65 -3.83
C ILE A 254 -10.88 13.99 -4.20
N HIS A 255 -10.17 14.79 -5.00
CA HIS A 255 -10.81 15.88 -5.72
C HIS A 255 -11.58 15.29 -6.91
N LYS A 256 -12.87 14.99 -6.72
CA LYS A 256 -13.76 14.46 -7.77
C LYS A 256 -13.70 15.27 -9.08
N GLU A 257 -13.40 16.55 -8.98
CA GLU A 257 -13.36 17.48 -10.12
C GLU A 257 -11.99 17.59 -10.80
N ASN A 258 -10.89 17.19 -10.12
CA ASN A 258 -9.52 17.49 -10.58
C ASN A 258 -8.60 16.27 -10.75
N GLY A 259 -9.06 15.05 -10.45
CA GLY A 259 -8.26 13.84 -10.66
C GLY A 259 -6.95 13.80 -9.87
N GLY A 260 -6.86 14.53 -8.75
CA GLY A 260 -5.63 14.67 -7.96
C GLY A 260 -5.05 13.34 -7.47
N TYR A 261 -5.91 12.36 -7.22
CA TYR A 261 -5.53 10.98 -6.92
C TYR A 261 -4.77 10.33 -8.08
N ALA A 262 -5.32 10.41 -9.29
CA ALA A 262 -4.69 9.87 -10.48
C ALA A 262 -3.36 10.59 -10.77
N TRP A 263 -3.29 11.91 -10.49
CA TRP A 263 -2.06 12.68 -10.59
C TRP A 263 -0.99 12.20 -9.61
N ALA A 264 -1.32 12.08 -8.30
CA ALA A 264 -0.38 11.62 -7.28
C ALA A 264 0.09 10.18 -7.54
N LEU A 265 -0.84 9.31 -7.93
CA LEU A 265 -0.52 7.93 -8.33
C LEU A 265 0.38 7.91 -9.56
N SER A 266 0.10 8.73 -10.58
CA SER A 266 0.94 8.84 -11.79
C SER A 266 2.34 9.32 -11.47
N TRP A 267 2.49 10.31 -10.57
CA TRP A 267 3.80 10.78 -10.14
C TRP A 267 4.56 9.76 -9.30
N SER A 268 3.87 9.02 -8.42
CA SER A 268 4.50 7.92 -7.69
C SER A 268 5.00 6.84 -8.63
N LEU A 269 4.17 6.42 -9.58
CA LEU A 269 4.56 5.47 -10.63
C LEU A 269 5.75 5.98 -11.44
N TYR A 270 5.72 7.26 -11.83
CA TYR A 270 6.81 7.90 -12.57
C TYR A 270 8.11 7.98 -11.76
N MET A 271 8.07 8.42 -10.50
CA MET A 271 9.25 8.51 -9.64
C MET A 271 9.84 7.12 -9.36
N LYS A 272 8.98 6.12 -9.12
CA LYS A 272 9.41 4.72 -8.99
C LYS A 272 10.07 4.21 -10.27
N PHE A 273 9.51 4.56 -11.43
CA PHE A 273 10.11 4.23 -12.73
C PHE A 273 11.47 4.93 -12.92
N LEU A 274 11.58 6.22 -12.58
CA LEU A 274 12.84 6.96 -12.66
C LEU A 274 13.92 6.39 -11.72
N ALA A 275 13.56 6.04 -10.48
CA ALA A 275 14.44 5.36 -9.54
C ALA A 275 14.93 4.00 -10.06
N TRP A 276 14.24 3.42 -11.04
CA TRP A 276 14.59 2.19 -11.72
C TRP A 276 15.51 2.37 -12.94
N LEU A 277 15.57 3.56 -13.54
CA LEU A 277 16.43 3.83 -14.71
C LEU A 277 17.95 3.61 -14.44
N PRO A 278 18.49 3.82 -13.24
CA PRO A 278 19.87 3.44 -12.93
C PRO A 278 20.10 1.91 -12.96
N ILE A 279 19.11 1.12 -12.53
CA ILE A 279 19.16 -0.35 -12.57
C ILE A 279 19.10 -0.84 -14.04
N ARG A 280 18.35 -0.13 -14.90
CA ARG A 280 18.34 -0.31 -16.36
C ARG A 280 19.74 -0.14 -16.98
N ARG A 281 20.58 0.76 -16.46
CA ARG A 281 21.95 0.94 -16.99
C ARG A 281 22.89 -0.20 -16.62
N ASN A 282 22.84 -0.68 -15.39
CA ASN A 282 23.77 -1.73 -14.96
C ASN A 282 23.45 -3.10 -15.58
N ARG A 283 22.17 -3.45 -15.79
CA ARG A 283 21.82 -4.71 -16.50
C ARG A 283 22.08 -4.68 -18.00
N VAL A 284 21.88 -3.54 -18.68
CA VAL A 284 22.24 -3.41 -20.10
C VAL A 284 23.76 -3.50 -20.26
N LEU A 285 24.55 -3.02 -19.30
CA LEU A 285 26.00 -3.21 -19.29
C LEU A 285 26.38 -4.67 -19.03
N ASP A 286 25.71 -5.36 -18.10
CA ASP A 286 25.97 -6.79 -17.84
C ASP A 286 25.58 -7.70 -19.04
N ASP A 287 24.44 -7.44 -19.69
CA ASP A 287 24.01 -8.20 -20.88
C ASP A 287 24.90 -7.90 -22.09
N ASN A 288 25.44 -6.68 -22.21
CA ASN A 288 26.42 -6.31 -23.26
C ASN A 288 27.83 -6.85 -22.96
N LEU A 289 28.19 -7.07 -21.70
CA LEU A 289 29.47 -7.68 -21.32
C LEU A 289 29.43 -9.21 -21.44
N GLN A 290 28.24 -9.83 -21.42
CA GLN A 290 28.08 -11.28 -21.61
C GLN A 290 27.96 -11.72 -23.08
N ASN A 291 27.94 -10.79 -24.05
CA ASN A 291 27.91 -11.12 -25.47
C ASN A 291 28.90 -10.26 -26.30
N PRO A 292 30.20 -10.62 -26.34
CA PRO A 292 31.23 -9.81 -27.02
C PRO A 292 31.13 -9.82 -28.56
N LEU A 293 30.29 -10.65 -29.15
CA LEU A 293 30.31 -10.96 -30.59
C LEU A 293 29.44 -10.03 -31.46
N ALA A 294 28.84 -8.99 -30.89
CA ALA A 294 28.03 -8.03 -31.66
C ALA A 294 28.83 -6.86 -32.27
N TYR A 295 30.15 -6.79 -32.03
CA TYR A 295 31.00 -5.68 -32.53
C TYR A 295 31.83 -6.01 -33.78
N ASP A 296 31.81 -7.25 -34.30
CA ASP A 296 32.57 -7.64 -35.50
C ASP A 296 31.75 -7.60 -36.81
N ALA A 297 30.69 -6.78 -36.85
CA ALA A 297 29.92 -6.53 -38.07
C ALA A 297 29.64 -5.03 -38.27
N MET A 298 30.71 -4.23 -38.27
CA MET A 298 30.77 -2.92 -38.92
C MET A 298 32.13 -2.72 -39.59
#